data_AF-A0A2V9KRB9-F1
#
_entry.id   AF-A0A2V9KRB9-F1
#
_cell.length_a   1.000
_cell.length_b   1.000
_cell.length_c   1.000
_cell.angle_alpha   90.00
_cell.angle_beta   90.00
_cell.angle_gamma   90.00
#
_symmetry.space_group_name_H-M   'P 1'
#
loop_
_entity.id
_entity.type
_entity.pdbx_description
1 polymer ?
#
loop_
_entity_poly.entity_id
_entity_poly.type
_entity_poly.pdbx_seq_one_letter_code
_entity_poly.pdbx_strand_id
1 'polypeptide(L)' 'MRKESQLEQPRVKSAKAAKFRGVIPPIGTPLTDGDRVDETALRRLTRYLVNAGVHGILANGTMSGFAFLTDE' A
#
# COMPACT_ATOMS: atom_id res chain seq x y z
N MET A 1 -25.22 23.87 15.55
CA MET A 1 -23.87 24.45 15.34
C MET A 1 -22.83 23.56 16.01
N ARG A 2 -22.27 22.60 15.28
CA ARG A 2 -20.99 21.95 15.57
C ARG A 2 -20.28 21.88 14.22
N LYS A 3 -19.25 22.71 14.03
CA LYS A 3 -18.41 22.65 12.83
C LYS A 3 -17.43 21.51 13.09
N GLU A 4 -17.69 20.35 12.48
CA GLU A 4 -16.65 19.33 12.33
C GLU A 4 -15.55 19.94 11.47
N SER A 5 -14.40 20.21 12.11
CA SER A 5 -13.19 20.59 11.42
C SER A 5 -12.80 19.41 10.53
N GLN A 6 -13.03 19.57 9.24
CA GLN A 6 -12.47 18.66 8.24
C GLN A 6 -10.96 18.69 8.44
N LEU A 7 -10.42 17.55 8.90
CA LEU A 7 -8.98 17.29 8.90
C LEU A 7 -8.48 17.62 7.49
N GLU A 8 -7.62 18.63 7.37
CA GLU A 8 -6.97 18.96 6.10
C GLU A 8 -6.24 17.71 5.64
N GLN A 9 -6.79 17.02 4.65
CA GLN A 9 -6.07 15.94 4.01
C GLN A 9 -4.86 16.55 3.27
N PRO A 10 -3.65 16.00 3.43
CA PRO A 10 -2.47 16.51 2.76
C PRO A 10 -2.70 16.51 1.25
N ARG A 11 -2.56 17.69 0.62
CA ARG A 11 -2.64 17.85 -0.83
C ARG A 11 -1.52 17.05 -1.49
N VAL A 12 -1.85 15.87 -2.00
CA VAL A 12 -0.96 15.13 -2.90
C VAL A 12 -0.74 15.98 -4.14
N LYS A 13 0.51 16.34 -4.43
CA LYS A 13 0.87 17.01 -5.70
C LYS A 13 0.39 16.11 -6.84
N SER A 14 -0.41 16.65 -7.75
CA SER A 14 -0.85 15.88 -8.91
C SER A 14 0.38 15.47 -9.72
N ALA A 15 0.71 14.18 -9.70
CA ALA A 15 1.64 13.62 -10.66
C ALA A 15 0.99 13.76 -12.05
N LYS A 16 1.75 14.23 -13.04
CA LYS A 16 1.34 14.19 -14.45
C LYS A 16 0.84 12.77 -14.73
N ALA A 17 -0.38 12.64 -15.27
CA ALA A 17 -1.06 11.34 -15.44
C ALA A 17 -0.14 10.33 -16.13
N ALA A 18 0.52 9.50 -15.32
CA ALA A 18 1.38 8.45 -15.81
C ALA A 18 0.47 7.37 -16.39
N LYS A 19 0.75 6.92 -17.61
CA LYS A 19 0.06 5.75 -18.16
C LYS A 19 0.60 4.50 -17.46
N PHE A 20 -0.03 4.09 -16.37
CA PHE A 20 0.23 2.79 -15.74
C PHE A 20 -0.15 1.66 -16.71
N ARG A 21 0.80 0.81 -17.05
CA ARG A 21 0.64 -0.31 -17.98
C ARG A 21 1.49 -1.49 -17.54
N GLY A 22 1.10 -2.68 -17.98
CA GLY A 22 1.78 -3.93 -17.63
C GLY A 22 1.17 -4.61 -16.41
N VAL A 23 1.96 -5.49 -15.79
CA VAL A 23 1.53 -6.32 -14.64
C VAL A 23 1.81 -5.58 -13.34
N ILE A 24 0.76 -5.22 -12.61
CA ILE A 24 0.83 -4.46 -11.34
C ILE A 24 -0.02 -5.23 -10.30
N PRO A 25 0.51 -6.29 -9.67
CA PRO A 25 -0.29 -7.11 -8.77
C PRO A 25 -0.65 -6.34 -7.48
N PRO A 26 -1.90 -6.47 -6.99
CA PRO A 26 -2.21 -6.19 -5.59
C PRO A 26 -1.50 -7.21 -4.70
N ILE A 27 -0.84 -6.74 -3.65
CA ILE A 27 -0.19 -7.61 -2.67
C ILE A 27 -0.82 -7.46 -1.29
N GLY A 28 -0.87 -8.55 -0.54
CA GLY A 28 -1.21 -8.51 0.88
C GLY A 28 -0.12 -7.84 1.71
N THR A 29 -0.46 -7.45 2.94
CA THR A 29 0.50 -7.00 3.96
C THR A 29 0.77 -8.17 4.91
N PRO A 30 1.91 -8.86 4.82
CA PRO A 30 2.25 -9.93 5.75
C PRO A 30 2.32 -9.40 7.18
N LEU A 31 1.72 -10.14 8.11
CA LEU A 31 1.75 -9.84 9.53
C LEU A 31 2.51 -10.92 10.28
N THR A 32 3.18 -10.52 11.34
CA THR A 32 3.68 -11.39 12.39
C THR A 32 2.52 -11.94 13.23
N ASP A 33 2.77 -12.97 14.03
CA ASP A 33 1.77 -13.50 14.99
C ASP A 33 1.29 -12.46 16.02
N GLY A 34 2.01 -11.34 16.18
CA GLY A 34 1.66 -10.23 17.06
C GLY A 34 0.94 -9.07 16.34
N ASP A 35 0.31 -9.32 15.20
CA ASP A 35 -0.43 -8.35 14.37
C ASP A 35 0.39 -7.12 13.93
N ARG A 36 1.73 -7.23 13.96
CA ARG A 36 2.63 -6.21 13.39
C ARG A 36 3.02 -6.56 11.97
N VAL A 37 3.26 -5.55 11.13
CA VAL A 37 3.80 -5.75 9.78
C VAL A 37 5.09 -6.57 9.83
N ASP A 38 5.11 -7.70 9.14
CA ASP A 38 6.33 -8.49 8.94
C ASP A 38 7.11 -7.91 7.75
N GLU A 39 8.00 -6.97 8.07
CA GLU A 39 8.87 -6.34 7.07
C GLU A 39 9.78 -7.34 6.33
N THR A 40 10.20 -8.42 6.99
CA THR A 40 11.09 -9.42 6.39
C THR A 40 10.35 -10.21 5.32
N ALA A 41 9.16 -10.70 5.65
CA ALA A 41 8.28 -11.38 4.70
C ALA A 41 7.82 -10.44 3.58
N LEU A 42 7.43 -9.20 3.89
CA LEU A 42 7.03 -8.21 2.91
C LEU A 42 8.17 -7.89 1.92
N ARG A 43 9.41 -7.80 2.40
CA ARG A 43 10.60 -7.60 1.56
C ARG A 43 10.89 -8.83 0.70
N ARG A 44 10.68 -10.04 1.21
CA ARG A 44 10.81 -11.29 0.44
C ARG A 44 9.76 -11.35 -0.68
N LEU A 45 8.50 -11.06 -0.38
CA LEU A 45 7.41 -11.02 -1.35
C LEU A 45 7.66 -9.97 -2.44
N THR A 46 8.03 -8.75 -2.03
CA THR A 46 8.37 -7.67 -2.94
C THR A 46 9.50 -8.07 -3.90
N ARG A 47 10.61 -8.61 -3.37
CA ARG A 47 11.73 -9.07 -4.21
C ARG A 47 11.33 -10.20 -5.15
N TYR A 48 10.51 -11.14 -4.69
CA TYR A 48 10.01 -12.22 -5.54
C TYR A 48 9.26 -11.67 -6.76
N LEU A 49 8.35 -10.72 -6.55
CA LEU A 49 7.56 -10.11 -7.63
C LEU A 49 8.42 -9.24 -8.55
N VAL A 50 9.31 -8.42 -7.99
CA VAL A 50 10.25 -7.61 -8.78
C VAL A 50 11.13 -8.50 -9.65
N ASN A 51 11.69 -9.58 -9.09
CA ASN A 51 12.51 -10.53 -9.84
C ASN A 51 11.70 -11.29 -10.90
N ALA A 52 10.38 -11.43 -10.73
CA ALA A 52 9.48 -11.99 -11.73
C ALA A 52 9.12 -11.01 -12.87
N GLY A 53 9.59 -9.76 -12.83
CA GLY A 53 9.43 -8.80 -13.92
C GLY A 53 8.09 -8.03 -13.90
N VAL A 54 7.46 -7.87 -12.73
CA VAL A 54 6.27 -7.01 -12.61
C VAL A 54 6.64 -5.54 -12.88
N HIS A 55 5.69 -4.78 -13.43
CA HIS A 55 5.89 -3.39 -13.84
C HIS A 55 5.67 -2.41 -12.68
N GLY A 56 5.02 -2.88 -11.61
CA GLY A 56 4.77 -2.14 -10.39
C GLY A 56 4.15 -3.03 -9.33
N ILE A 57 3.90 -2.48 -8.16
CA ILE A 57 3.22 -3.16 -7.05
C ILE A 57 2.11 -2.25 -6.57
N LEU A 58 0.90 -2.80 -6.40
CA LEU A 58 -0.18 -2.13 -5.70
C LEU A 58 -0.18 -2.60 -4.24
N ALA A 59 0.34 -1.75 -3.36
CA ALA A 59 0.39 -1.99 -1.92
C ALA A 59 -0.71 -1.19 -1.20
N ASN A 60 -1.06 -1.61 0.02
CA ASN A 60 -2.01 -0.91 0.89
C ASN A 60 -3.42 -0.68 0.27
N GLY A 61 -3.89 -1.64 -0.52
CA GLY A 61 -5.25 -1.63 -1.08
C GLY A 61 -6.26 -2.33 -0.16
N THR A 62 -7.54 -2.40 -0.56
CA THR A 62 -8.57 -3.15 0.18
C THR A 62 -8.17 -4.61 0.41
N MET A 63 -7.58 -5.25 -0.60
CA MET A 63 -7.09 -6.62 -0.55
C MET A 63 -5.94 -6.83 0.46
N SER A 64 -5.18 -5.78 0.77
CA SER A 64 -4.12 -5.86 1.77
C SER A 64 -4.60 -5.64 3.20
N GLY A 65 -5.90 -5.41 3.40
CA GLY A 65 -6.48 -5.16 4.72
C GLY A 65 -6.15 -3.80 5.31
N PHE A 66 -5.86 -2.78 4.49
CA PHE A 66 -5.37 -1.47 4.96
C PHE A 66 -6.25 -0.85 6.06
N ALA A 67 -7.57 -1.08 6.03
CA ALA A 67 -8.50 -0.56 7.02
C ALA A 67 -8.30 -1.11 8.45
N PHE A 68 -7.48 -2.16 8.60
CA PHE A 68 -7.15 -2.80 9.87
C PHE A 68 -5.71 -2.53 10.32
N LEU A 69 -4.95 -1.74 9.55
CA LEU A 69 -3.58 -1.35 9.90
C LEU A 69 -3.60 -0.01 10.67
N THR A 70 -2.63 0.14 11.56
CA THR A 70 -2.31 1.45 12.16
C THR A 70 -1.51 2.31 11.18
N ASP A 71 -1.48 3.61 11.42
CA ASP A 71 -0.63 4.54 10.65
C ASP A 71 0.88 4.42 11.02
N GLU A 72 1.18 3.81 12.17
CA GLU A 72 2.53 3.39 12.59
C GLU A 72 3.02 2.18 11.80
#